data_AF-A0A0M0W6B3-F1
#
_entry.id   AF-A0A0M0W6B3-F1
#
_cell.length_a   1.000
_cell.length_b   1.000
_cell.length_c   1.000
_cell.angle_alpha   90.00
_cell.angle_beta   90.00
_cell.angle_gamma   90.00
#
_symmetry.space_group_name_H-M   'P 1'
#
loop_
_entity.id
_entity.type
_entity.pdbx_description
1 polymer ?
#
loop_
_entity_poly.entity_id
_entity_poly.type
_entity_poly.pdbx_seq_one_letter_code
_entity_poly.pdbx_strand_id
1 'polypeptide(L)'
;MEILSNPDSVYVAGNNSQNLIYMKGGNVVIVESKGSHKGNTITSYGPDGARGKSGAAIFGGKPTDPGKPVTHDAIVNGTIPTPSGGTMPPATQILP
;
A
#
# COMPACT_ATOMS: atom_id res chain seq x y z
N MET A 1 -3.97 -10.12 9.06
CA MET A 1 -4.85 -10.96 8.21
C MET A 1 -6.24 -10.38 8.06
N GLU A 2 -6.79 -9.69 9.08
CA GLU A 2 -8.13 -9.10 9.02
C GLU A 2 -8.39 -8.20 7.80
N ILE A 3 -7.41 -7.39 7.39
CA ILE A 3 -7.51 -6.51 6.22
C ILE A 3 -7.80 -7.23 4.90
N LEU A 4 -7.35 -8.47 4.73
CA LEU A 4 -7.64 -9.25 3.52
C LEU A 4 -9.03 -9.90 3.57
N SER A 5 -9.51 -10.23 4.78
CA SER A 5 -10.80 -10.90 4.98
C SER A 5 -11.98 -9.94 5.18
N ASN A 6 -11.73 -8.73 5.67
CA ASN A 6 -12.73 -7.71 5.98
C ASN A 6 -12.13 -6.29 5.85
N PRO A 7 -11.77 -5.85 4.62
CA PRO A 7 -11.26 -4.50 4.37
C PRO A 7 -12.35 -3.43 4.53
N ASP A 8 -11.93 -2.19 4.75
CA ASP A 8 -12.79 -1.00 4.66
C ASP A 8 -12.94 -0.50 3.22
N SER A 9 -12.07 -0.94 2.30
CA SER A 9 -12.17 -0.69 0.86
C SER A 9 -11.13 -1.50 0.09
N VAL A 10 -11.41 -1.76 -1.19
CA VAL A 10 -10.49 -2.43 -2.11
C VAL A 10 -10.34 -1.61 -3.38
N TYR A 11 -9.11 -1.53 -3.88
CA TYR A 11 -8.74 -0.76 -5.07
C TYR A 11 -7.98 -1.63 -6.06
N VAL A 12 -8.05 -1.29 -7.35
CA VAL A 12 -7.23 -1.87 -8.41
C VAL A 12 -6.33 -0.80 -9.02
N ALA A 13 -5.02 -1.04 -8.99
CA ALA A 13 -4.04 -0.16 -9.61
C ALA A 13 -4.21 -0.10 -11.13
N GLY A 14 -4.25 1.11 -11.70
CA GLY A 14 -4.59 1.35 -13.10
C GLY A 14 -3.47 1.07 -14.10
N ASN A 15 -2.25 0.79 -13.65
CA ASN A 15 -1.19 0.38 -14.56
C ASN A 15 -1.32 -1.12 -14.91
N ASN A 16 -0.59 -1.55 -15.95
CA ASN A 16 -0.60 -2.93 -16.46
C ASN A 16 -0.33 -4.04 -15.42
N SER A 17 -0.03 -3.74 -14.15
CA SER A 17 0.17 -4.71 -13.07
C SER A 17 -1.12 -5.18 -12.38
N GLN A 18 -2.24 -4.44 -12.46
CA GLN A 18 -3.52 -4.79 -11.81
C GLN A 18 -3.40 -5.17 -10.31
N ASN A 19 -2.49 -4.52 -9.58
CA ASN A 19 -2.31 -4.81 -8.17
C ASN A 19 -3.58 -4.48 -7.38
N LEU A 20 -3.97 -5.37 -6.47
CA LEU A 20 -5.09 -5.14 -5.56
C LEU A 20 -4.57 -4.47 -4.29
N ILE A 21 -5.23 -3.42 -3.84
CA ILE A 21 -4.89 -2.69 -2.62
C ILE A 21 -6.06 -2.85 -1.66
N TYR A 22 -5.84 -3.54 -0.55
CA TYR A 22 -6.82 -3.73 0.52
C TYR A 22 -6.52 -2.71 1.59
N MET A 23 -7.48 -1.88 1.98
CA MET A 23 -7.31 -0.83 2.99
C MET A 23 -8.12 -1.15 4.24
N LYS A 24 -7.55 -0.90 5.42
CA LYS A 24 -8.27 -0.94 6.70
C LYS A 24 -7.61 -0.03 7.74
N GLY A 25 -8.36 0.91 8.29
CA GLY A 25 -7.89 1.78 9.39
C GLY A 25 -6.62 2.57 9.08
N GLY A 26 -6.35 2.90 7.81
CA GLY A 26 -5.13 3.58 7.37
C GLY A 26 -3.94 2.65 7.11
N ASN A 27 -4.10 1.34 7.26
CA ASN A 27 -3.17 0.33 6.75
C ASN A 27 -3.57 -0.13 5.36
N VAL A 28 -2.59 -0.56 4.56
CA VAL A 28 -2.86 -1.22 3.29
C VAL A 28 -2.03 -2.48 3.09
N VAL A 29 -2.65 -3.48 2.45
CA VAL A 29 -1.98 -4.64 1.89
C VAL A 29 -2.09 -4.58 0.38
N ILE A 30 -0.95 -4.72 -0.30
CA ILE A 30 -0.89 -4.73 -1.76
C ILE A 30 -0.61 -6.15 -2.21
N VAL A 31 -1.50 -6.69 -3.04
CA VAL A 31 -1.34 -8.00 -3.67
C VAL A 31 -0.95 -7.78 -5.12
N GLU A 32 0.22 -8.30 -5.49
CA GLU A 32 0.74 -8.20 -6.84
C GLU A 32 0.07 -9.25 -7.74
N SER A 33 -0.63 -8.80 -8.78
CA SER A 33 -1.51 -9.66 -9.58
C SER A 33 -0.91 -10.11 -10.91
N LYS A 34 0.22 -9.53 -11.35
CA LYS A 34 0.87 -9.81 -12.64
C LYS A 34 2.40 -9.85 -12.55
N GLY A 35 3.02 -10.45 -13.56
CA GLY A 35 4.47 -10.60 -13.69
C GLY A 35 5.04 -11.75 -12.85
N SER A 36 6.37 -11.79 -12.72
CA SER A 36 7.09 -12.83 -11.95
C SER A 36 6.81 -12.78 -10.44
N HIS A 37 6.17 -11.71 -9.95
CA HIS A 37 5.83 -11.50 -8.55
C HIS A 37 4.34 -11.75 -8.26
N LYS A 38 3.60 -12.35 -9.21
CA LYS A 38 2.18 -12.68 -9.02
C LYS A 38 1.98 -13.52 -7.75
N GLY A 39 1.07 -13.08 -6.88
CA GLY A 39 0.76 -13.73 -5.61
C GLY A 39 1.62 -13.25 -4.44
N ASN A 40 2.62 -12.39 -4.69
CA ASN A 40 3.35 -11.73 -3.63
C ASN A 40 2.45 -10.71 -2.92
N THR A 41 2.59 -10.63 -1.60
CA THR A 41 1.80 -9.75 -0.75
C THR A 41 2.74 -8.80 -0.02
N ILE A 42 2.61 -7.51 -0.28
CA ILE A 42 3.36 -6.45 0.41
C ILE A 42 2.48 -5.91 1.53
N THR A 43 2.84 -6.21 2.78
CA THR A 43 1.98 -6.00 3.97
C THR A 43 2.40 -4.85 4.88
N SER A 44 3.41 -4.07 4.50
CA SER A 44 4.13 -3.19 5.43
C SER A 44 3.68 -1.73 5.45
N TYR A 45 2.57 -1.36 4.80
CA TYR A 45 2.14 0.05 4.74
C TYR A 45 1.05 0.36 5.76
N GLY A 46 1.28 1.41 6.54
CA GLY A 46 0.33 1.90 7.54
C GLY A 46 0.91 1.97 8.96
N PRO A 47 0.12 2.45 9.93
CA PRO A 47 0.55 2.61 11.31
C PRO A 47 0.91 1.31 12.03
N ASP A 48 0.32 0.18 11.61
CA ASP A 48 0.55 -1.13 12.23
C ASP A 48 1.82 -1.81 11.70
N GLY A 49 2.35 -1.31 10.58
CA GLY A 49 3.62 -1.73 10.00
C GLY A 49 4.78 -0.85 10.47
N ALA A 50 5.99 -1.42 10.46
CA ALA A 50 7.19 -0.61 10.60
C ALA A 50 7.34 0.29 9.35
N ARG A 51 7.72 1.54 9.57
CA ARG A 51 7.95 2.57 8.54
C ARG A 51 8.97 2.12 7.49
N GLY A 52 9.88 1.23 7.88
CA GLY A 52 10.90 0.68 7.00
C GLY A 52 11.95 1.72 6.64
N LYS A 53 13.04 1.27 6.01
CA LYS A 53 14.15 2.15 5.61
C LYS A 53 13.69 3.23 4.62
N SER A 54 12.81 2.85 3.68
CA SER A 54 12.27 3.78 2.69
C SER A 54 11.36 4.83 3.31
N GLY A 55 10.39 4.44 4.16
CA GLY A 55 9.53 5.41 4.81
C GLY A 55 10.32 6.34 5.75
N ALA A 56 11.38 5.86 6.40
CA ALA A 56 12.25 6.68 7.22
C ALA A 56 13.07 7.68 6.38
N ALA A 57 13.51 7.29 5.18
CA ALA A 57 14.22 8.19 4.26
C ALA A 57 13.31 9.29 3.71
N ILE A 58 12.02 9.00 3.48
CA ILE A 58 11.05 9.96 2.90
C ILE A 58 10.43 10.86 3.97
N PHE A 59 10.00 10.29 5.09
CA PHE A 59 9.24 10.99 6.12
C PHE A 59 10.07 11.33 7.38
N GLY A 60 11.35 10.95 7.41
CA GLY A 60 12.20 11.04 8.59
C GLY A 60 11.87 9.98 9.66
N GLY A 61 12.65 10.00 10.74
CA GLY A 61 12.51 9.07 11.87
C GLY A 61 13.29 7.76 11.69
N LYS A 62 13.00 6.77 12.53
CA LYS A 62 13.65 5.46 12.50
C LYS A 62 12.89 4.49 11.59
N PRO A 63 13.58 3.55 10.91
CA PRO A 63 12.93 2.49 10.16
C PRO A 63 11.98 1.60 10.99
N THR A 64 12.16 1.58 12.31
CA THR A 64 11.34 0.86 13.28
C THR A 64 10.14 1.66 13.79
N ASP A 65 10.06 2.96 13.48
CA ASP A 65 8.90 3.77 13.85
C ASP A 65 7.66 3.24 13.12
N PRO A 66 6.44 3.49 13.62
CA PRO A 66 5.22 3.20 12.89
C PRO A 66 5.20 3.87 11.51
N GLY A 67 4.69 3.16 10.51
CA GLY A 67 4.41 3.71 9.19
C GLY A 67 3.41 4.86 9.25
N LYS A 68 3.37 5.68 8.20
CA LYS A 68 2.35 6.73 8.08
C LYS A 68 1.05 6.10 7.59
N PRO A 69 -0.11 6.59 8.06
CA PRO A 69 -1.40 6.14 7.55
C PRO A 69 -1.48 6.42 6.05
N VAL A 70 -1.93 5.43 5.30
CA VAL A 70 -2.27 5.56 3.89
C VAL A 70 -3.71 6.05 3.80
N THR A 71 -3.95 7.07 2.99
CA THR A 71 -5.28 7.65 2.79
C THR A 71 -5.88 7.17 1.47
N HIS A 72 -7.21 7.24 1.39
CA HIS A 72 -7.94 7.08 0.12
C HIS A 72 -7.33 7.95 -0.99
N ASP A 73 -7.12 9.24 -0.70
CA ASP A 73 -6.53 10.20 -1.65
C ASP A 73 -5.14 9.76 -2.13
N ALA A 74 -4.32 9.19 -1.25
CA ALA A 74 -3.00 8.70 -1.64
C ALA A 74 -3.06 7.50 -2.59
N ILE A 75 -4.07 6.65 -2.42
CA ILE A 75 -4.33 5.49 -3.28
C ILE A 75 -4.82 5.95 -4.66
N VAL A 76 -5.86 6.78 -4.70
CA VAL A 76 -6.49 7.19 -5.97
C VAL A 76 -5.62 8.15 -6.79
N ASN A 77 -4.75 8.92 -6.14
CA ASN A 77 -3.81 9.83 -6.83
C ASN A 77 -2.42 9.21 -7.07
N GLY A 78 -2.14 8.00 -6.60
CA GLY A 78 -0.86 7.32 -6.84
C GLY A 78 0.32 7.99 -6.14
N THR A 79 0.15 8.37 -4.87
CA THR A 79 1.20 9.03 -4.08
C THR A 79 1.74 8.18 -2.94
N ILE A 80 1.33 6.90 -2.85
CA ILE A 80 1.92 5.94 -1.91
C ILE A 80 3.38 5.68 -2.31
N PRO A 81 4.37 5.99 -1.45
CA PRO A 81 5.76 5.77 -1.78
C PRO A 81 6.12 4.28 -1.80
N THR A 82 7.10 3.90 -2.63
CA THR A 82 7.62 2.54 -2.70
C THR A 82 9.04 2.44 -2.13
N PRO A 83 9.47 1.25 -1.68
CA PRO A 83 10.83 1.01 -1.22
C PRO A 83 11.93 1.35 -2.24
N SER A 84 11.61 1.27 -3.53
CA SER A 84 12.55 1.52 -4.64
C SER A 84 12.70 3.00 -5.03
N GLY A 85 12.03 3.92 -4.34
CA GLY A 85 12.19 5.36 -4.57
C GLY A 85 11.24 5.98 -5.60
N GLY A 86 10.06 5.38 -5.80
CA GLY A 86 8.97 5.94 -6.60
C GLY A 86 7.65 5.97 -5.84
N THR A 87 6.55 6.15 -6.55
CA THR A 87 5.20 5.97 -6.01
C THR A 87 4.47 4.84 -6.72
N MET A 88 3.48 4.29 -6.04
CA MET A 88 2.51 3.41 -6.66
C MET A 88 1.70 4.19 -7.71
N PRO A 89 1.27 3.53 -8.79
CA PRO A 89 0.32 4.12 -9.74
C PRO A 89 -1.00 4.52 -9.04
N PRO A 90 -1.74 5.48 -9.61
CA PRO A 90 -3.15 5.71 -9.27
C PRO A 90 -3.98 4.42 -9.33
N ALA A 91 -4.95 4.29 -8.44
CA ALA A 91 -5.83 3.14 -8.36
C ALA A 91 -7.31 3.54 -8.33
N THR A 92 -8.17 2.66 -8.85
CA THR A 92 -9.62 2.84 -8.85
C THR A 92 -10.23 2.00 -7.74
N GLN A 93 -11.09 2.60 -6.92
CA GLN A 93 -11.84 1.85 -5.91
C GLN A 93 -12.84 0.91 -6.58
N ILE A 94 -12.85 -0.35 -6.16
CA ILE A 94 -13.73 -1.40 -6.68
C ILE A 94 -14.67 -1.97 -5.61
N LEU A 95 -14.33 -1.79 -4.33
CA LEU A 95 -15.21 -2.12 -3.20
C LEU A 95 -15.12 -1.04 -2.12
N PRO A 96 -16.25 -0.66 -1.50
CA PRO A 96 -16.27 0.07 -0.23
C PRO A 96 -16.04 -0.86 0.96
#